data_AF-A0A7S7P1V3-F1
#
_entry.id   AF-A0A7S7P1V3-F1
#
_cell.length_a   1.000
_cell.length_b   1.000
_cell.length_c   1.000
_cell.angle_alpha   90.00
_cell.angle_beta   90.00
_cell.angle_gamma   90.00
#
_symmetry.space_group_name_H-M   'P 1'
#
loop_
_entity.id
_entity.type
_entity.pdbx_description
1 polymer ?
#
loop_
_entity_poly.entity_id
_entity_poly.type
_entity_poly.pdbx_seq_one_letter_code
_entity_poly.pdbx_strand_id
1 'polypeptide(L)'
;MRWSQLKEQLTDHFATSVAADIDLKQTRYRHSHDQEGKFWISSRGNRIFCAGSPDYLSSLAGLRAKNRADGSIPAQAYEPAWPVMDASGMFLLEQMNEDPFCGLSLTVEQISEHNNQVIRALAIIDARYVKRRLAIFDPSTDPPLYGGT
;
A
#
# COMPACT_ATOMS: atom_id res chain seq x y z
N MET A 1 15.41 -8.82 -2.52
CA MET A 1 16.20 -7.56 -2.47
C MET A 1 16.25 -7.04 -1.03
N ARG A 2 17.30 -6.32 -0.60
CA ARG A 2 17.30 -5.71 0.76
C ARG A 2 16.45 -4.44 0.74
N TRP A 3 15.68 -4.18 1.80
CA TRP A 3 14.84 -2.97 1.91
C TRP A 3 15.58 -1.67 1.60
N SER A 4 16.82 -1.53 2.07
CA SER A 4 17.63 -0.32 1.82
C SER A 4 17.85 -0.06 0.33
N GLN A 5 18.08 -1.11 -0.46
CA GLN A 5 18.26 -1.02 -1.91
C GLN A 5 16.94 -0.70 -2.63
N LEU A 6 15.83 -1.30 -2.15
CA LEU A 6 14.49 -1.02 -2.68
C LEU A 6 14.09 0.43 -2.42
N LYS A 7 14.34 0.92 -1.21
CA LYS A 7 14.08 2.31 -0.85
C LYS A 7 14.86 3.25 -1.76
N GLU A 8 16.16 3.02 -1.94
CA GLU A 8 17.02 3.82 -2.81
C GLU A 8 16.49 3.88 -4.24
N GLN A 9 16.20 2.72 -4.85
CA GLN A 9 15.66 2.65 -6.20
C GLN A 9 14.33 3.38 -6.35
N LEU A 10 13.39 3.22 -5.40
CA LEU A 10 12.12 3.94 -5.43
C LEU A 10 12.33 5.45 -5.32
N THR A 11 13.20 5.90 -4.43
CA THR A 11 13.46 7.33 -4.24
C THR A 11 14.16 7.98 -5.42
N ASP A 12 14.99 7.24 -6.16
CA ASP A 12 15.65 7.73 -7.38
C ASP A 12 14.64 8.07 -8.49
N HIS A 13 13.45 7.44 -8.46
CA HIS A 13 12.38 7.75 -9.39
C HIS A 13 11.51 8.94 -8.96
N PHE A 14 11.67 9.49 -7.76
CA PHE A 14 10.81 10.57 -7.30
C PHE A 14 11.12 11.90 -7.99
N ALA A 15 10.07 12.67 -8.28
CA ALA A 15 10.21 14.03 -8.80
C ALA A 15 10.97 14.90 -7.77
N THR A 16 11.98 15.64 -8.24
CA THR A 16 12.85 16.44 -7.36
C THR A 16 12.08 17.43 -6.48
N SER A 17 10.94 17.92 -6.96
CA SER A 17 10.07 18.85 -6.23
C SER A 17 9.41 18.25 -4.98
N VAL A 18 9.29 16.93 -4.87
CA VAL A 18 8.65 16.25 -3.74
C VAL A 18 9.57 15.26 -3.02
N ALA A 19 10.68 14.85 -3.64
CA ALA A 19 11.59 13.84 -3.10
C ALA A 19 12.10 14.16 -1.68
N ALA A 20 12.41 15.43 -1.39
CA ALA A 20 12.86 15.86 -0.06
C ALA A 20 11.74 15.83 1.00
N ASP A 21 10.48 15.89 0.58
CA ASP A 21 9.32 15.93 1.46
C ASP A 21 8.80 14.52 1.78
N ILE A 22 9.14 13.51 0.98
CA ILE A 22 8.62 12.14 1.12
C ILE A 22 9.64 11.22 1.80
N ASP A 23 9.19 10.47 2.80
CA ASP A 23 10.00 9.42 3.43
C ASP A 23 9.26 8.09 3.45
N LEU A 24 9.95 7.03 3.01
CA LEU A 24 9.48 5.66 3.02
C LEU A 24 10.12 4.91 4.18
N LYS A 25 9.31 4.28 5.03
CA LYS A 25 9.81 3.50 6.17
C LYS A 25 9.18 2.12 6.19
N GLN A 26 9.98 1.17 6.66
CA GLN A 26 9.56 -0.20 6.91
C GLN A 26 10.12 -0.66 8.24
N THR A 27 9.31 -1.38 9.01
CA THR A 27 9.75 -2.21 10.12
C THR A 27 9.55 -3.68 9.77
N ARG A 28 10.43 -4.52 10.32
CA ARG A 28 10.23 -5.96 10.39
C ARG A 28 10.38 -6.36 11.84
N TYR A 29 9.39 -7.04 12.40
CA TYR A 29 9.46 -7.53 13.76
C TYR A 29 10.36 -8.78 13.79
N ARG A 30 11.40 -8.73 14.62
CA ARG A 30 12.27 -9.90 14.83
C ARG A 30 11.44 -10.95 15.59
N HIS A 31 11.45 -12.19 15.10
CA HIS A 31 10.76 -13.37 15.67
C HIS A 31 9.26 -13.53 15.38
N SER A 32 8.64 -12.77 14.47
CA SER A 32 7.30 -13.14 13.98
C SER A 32 7.40 -14.27 12.96
N HIS A 33 6.51 -15.26 13.06
CA HIS A 33 6.49 -16.43 12.17
C HIS A 33 6.21 -16.04 10.70
N ASP A 34 5.51 -14.91 10.48
CA ASP A 34 4.97 -14.50 9.17
C ASP A 34 5.61 -13.22 8.62
N GLN A 35 6.87 -12.93 9.00
CA GLN A 35 7.59 -11.71 8.59
C GLN A 35 6.80 -10.40 8.79
N GLU A 36 6.05 -10.33 9.89
CA GLU A 36 5.22 -9.20 10.24
C GLU A 36 6.01 -7.91 10.37
N GLY A 37 5.34 -6.81 10.05
CA GLY A 37 5.89 -5.47 10.18
C GLY A 37 4.95 -4.45 9.57
N LYS A 38 5.43 -3.22 9.47
CA LYS A 38 4.66 -2.10 8.92
C LYS A 38 5.48 -1.41 7.85
N PHE A 39 4.80 -0.93 6.83
CA PHE A 39 5.29 0.02 5.85
C PHE A 39 4.49 1.31 6.01
N TRP A 40 5.15 2.46 5.92
CA TRP A 40 4.44 3.73 5.94
C TRP A 40 5.16 4.80 5.12
N ILE A 41 4.36 5.75 4.65
CA ILE A 41 4.81 6.90 3.89
C ILE A 41 4.54 8.14 4.73
N SER A 42 5.54 9.00 4.84
CA SER A 42 5.42 10.31 5.47
C SER A 42 5.65 11.42 4.44
N SER A 43 4.88 12.50 4.56
CA SER A 43 5.13 13.76 3.86
C SER A 43 5.41 14.85 4.89
N ARG A 44 6.56 15.52 4.80
CA ARG A 44 7.02 16.56 5.74
C ARG A 44 6.92 16.12 7.21
N GLY A 45 7.30 14.88 7.48
CA GLY A 45 7.24 14.27 8.81
C GLY A 45 5.86 13.77 9.24
N ASN A 46 4.78 14.13 8.54
CA ASN A 46 3.43 13.64 8.85
C ASN A 46 3.18 12.31 8.14
N ARG A 47 2.72 11.29 8.87
CA ARG A 47 2.35 9.99 8.28
C ARG A 47 1.06 10.16 7.46
N ILE A 48 1.14 9.87 6.17
CA ILE A 48 0.02 9.99 5.22
C ILE A 48 -0.52 8.63 4.76
N PHE A 49 0.25 7.56 4.96
CA PHE A 49 -0.16 6.19 4.65
C PHE A 49 0.51 5.20 5.61
N CYS A 50 -0.18 4.13 5.98
CA CYS A 50 0.38 3.02 6.74
C CYS A 50 -0.29 1.71 6.31
N ALA A 51 0.52 0.68 6.10
CA ALA A 51 0.09 -0.69 5.86
C ALA A 51 0.93 -1.65 6.70
N GLY A 52 0.40 -2.82 7.03
CA GLY A 52 1.16 -3.79 7.81
C GLY A 52 0.36 -5.02 8.17
N SER A 53 1.08 -6.13 8.29
CA SER A 53 0.50 -7.44 8.56
C SER A 53 -0.36 -7.48 9.83
N PRO A 54 0.00 -6.84 10.97
CA PRO A 54 -0.83 -6.90 12.17
C PRO A 54 -2.22 -6.29 12.00
N ASP A 55 -2.29 -5.09 11.39
CA ASP A 55 -3.55 -4.36 11.23
C ASP A 55 -4.45 -5.09 10.20
N TYR A 56 -3.83 -5.61 9.14
CA TYR A 56 -4.50 -6.42 8.12
C TYR A 56 -5.05 -7.73 8.70
N LEU A 57 -4.21 -8.51 9.37
CA LEU A 57 -4.59 -9.82 9.92
C LEU A 57 -5.64 -9.69 11.04
N SER A 58 -5.54 -8.65 11.88
CA SER A 58 -6.54 -8.35 12.90
C SER A 58 -7.90 -8.02 12.26
N SER A 59 -7.91 -7.17 11.24
CA SER A 59 -9.13 -6.80 10.52
C SER A 59 -9.77 -8.00 9.79
N LEU A 60 -8.94 -8.80 9.12
CA LEU A 60 -9.39 -10.04 8.48
C LEU A 60 -9.98 -11.03 9.48
N ALA A 61 -9.34 -11.20 10.65
CA ALA A 61 -9.85 -12.06 11.71
C ALA A 61 -11.21 -11.56 12.25
N GLY A 62 -11.37 -10.24 12.40
CA GLY A 62 -12.64 -9.62 12.79
C GLY A 62 -13.76 -9.86 11.77
N LEU A 63 -13.47 -9.64 10.48
CA LEU A 63 -14.43 -9.89 9.39
C LEU A 63 -14.82 -11.37 9.32
N ARG A 64 -13.85 -12.28 9.41
CA ARG A 64 -14.09 -13.72 9.44
C ARG A 64 -14.99 -14.10 10.62
N ALA A 65 -14.73 -13.55 11.81
CA ALA A 65 -15.54 -13.82 13.00
C ALA A 65 -16.99 -13.34 12.82
N LYS A 66 -17.19 -12.16 12.23
CA LYS A 66 -18.51 -11.63 11.88
C LYS A 66 -19.23 -12.54 10.87
N ASN A 67 -18.57 -12.90 9.77
CA ASN A 67 -19.17 -13.77 8.74
C ASN A 67 -19.60 -15.13 9.31
N ARG A 68 -18.85 -15.66 10.28
CA ARG A 68 -19.24 -16.88 11.02
C ARG A 68 -20.47 -16.67 11.91
N ALA A 69 -20.55 -15.54 12.60
CA ALA A 69 -21.72 -15.19 13.39
C ALA A 69 -22.98 -15.05 12.51
N ASP A 70 -22.80 -14.56 11.28
CA ASP A 70 -23.86 -14.41 10.27
C ASP A 70 -24.20 -15.73 9.53
N GLY A 71 -23.64 -16.87 9.98
CA GLY A 71 -24.00 -18.21 9.50
C GLY A 71 -23.08 -18.83 8.46
N SER A 72 -21.97 -18.17 8.10
CA SER A 72 -20.98 -18.76 7.18
C SER A 72 -20.25 -19.94 7.84
N ILE A 73 -20.07 -21.04 7.09
CA ILE A 73 -19.23 -22.15 7.55
C ILE A 73 -17.75 -21.73 7.60
N PRO A 74 -16.92 -22.31 8.50
CA PRO A 74 -15.56 -21.83 8.74
C PRO A 74 -14.66 -21.75 7.49
N ALA A 75 -14.84 -22.68 6.55
CA ALA A 75 -14.08 -22.74 5.30
C ALA A 75 -14.48 -21.61 4.31
N GLN A 76 -15.69 -21.06 4.42
CA GLN A 76 -16.23 -20.06 3.51
C GLN A 76 -16.24 -18.65 4.11
N ALA A 77 -15.96 -18.50 5.40
CA ALA A 77 -16.00 -17.21 6.08
C ALA A 77 -14.95 -16.18 5.60
N TYR A 78 -13.94 -16.64 4.85
CA TYR A 78 -12.92 -15.79 4.24
C TYR A 78 -13.35 -15.19 2.90
N GLU A 79 -14.13 -15.92 2.10
CA GLU A 79 -14.59 -15.48 0.77
C GLU A 79 -15.26 -14.09 0.80
N PRO A 80 -16.24 -13.81 1.67
CA PRO A 80 -16.84 -12.48 1.74
C PRO A 80 -15.96 -11.44 2.46
N ALA A 81 -14.89 -11.86 3.15
CA ALA A 81 -13.97 -10.92 3.81
C ALA A 81 -12.96 -10.32 2.82
N TRP A 82 -12.54 -11.06 1.78
CA TRP A 82 -11.52 -10.59 0.85
C TRP A 82 -11.90 -9.30 0.10
N PRO A 83 -13.10 -9.19 -0.52
CA PRO A 83 -13.47 -7.96 -1.21
C PRO A 83 -13.54 -6.74 -0.28
N VAL A 84 -13.89 -6.96 0.99
CA VAL A 84 -13.94 -5.89 2.01
C VAL A 84 -12.52 -5.44 2.38
N MET A 85 -11.59 -6.39 2.53
CA MET A 85 -10.17 -6.08 2.76
C MET A 85 -9.58 -5.32 1.57
N ASP A 86 -9.85 -5.76 0.34
CA ASP A 86 -9.37 -5.08 -0.88
C ASP A 86 -9.90 -3.65 -0.97
N ALA A 87 -11.19 -3.45 -0.68
CA ALA A 87 -11.82 -2.12 -0.68
C ALA A 87 -11.34 -1.22 0.48
N SER A 88 -10.75 -1.78 1.53
CA SER A 88 -10.32 -1.02 2.71
C SER A 88 -8.98 -0.30 2.54
N GLY A 89 -8.25 -0.57 1.45
CA GLY A 89 -6.91 -0.04 1.24
C GLY A 89 -5.88 -0.55 2.26
N MET A 90 -6.15 -1.66 2.95
CA MET A 90 -5.21 -2.34 3.82
C MET A 90 -4.39 -3.36 3.03
N PHE A 91 -3.09 -3.42 3.33
CA PHE A 91 -2.17 -4.32 2.65
C PHE A 91 -1.30 -5.10 3.65
N LEU A 92 -0.97 -6.34 3.31
CA LEU A 92 0.08 -7.09 3.98
C LEU A 92 1.45 -6.48 3.67
N LEU A 93 2.40 -6.64 4.59
CA LEU A 93 3.76 -6.14 4.35
C LEU A 93 4.44 -6.85 3.17
N GLU A 94 4.14 -8.13 2.96
CA GLU A 94 4.67 -8.91 1.84
C GLU A 94 4.24 -8.34 0.49
N GLN A 95 2.94 -8.02 0.35
CA GLN A 95 2.41 -7.30 -0.80
C GLN A 95 3.13 -5.96 -0.99
N MET A 96 3.45 -5.24 0.08
CA MET A 96 4.22 -3.99 -0.01
C MET A 96 5.71 -4.16 -0.32
N ASN A 97 6.26 -5.37 -0.26
CA ASN A 97 7.61 -5.65 -0.73
C ASN A 97 7.62 -6.10 -2.20
N GLU A 98 6.56 -6.77 -2.65
CA GLU A 98 6.44 -7.32 -4.01
C GLU A 98 5.83 -6.32 -5.00
N ASP A 99 4.79 -5.59 -4.60
CA ASP A 99 4.04 -4.69 -5.49
C ASP A 99 4.84 -3.46 -5.93
N PRO A 100 5.58 -2.75 -5.06
CA PRO A 100 6.44 -1.66 -5.51
C PRO A 100 7.57 -2.12 -6.43
N PHE A 101 8.01 -3.39 -6.34
CA PHE A 101 8.97 -3.99 -7.27
C PHE A 101 8.35 -4.18 -8.68
N CYS A 102 7.07 -4.55 -8.76
CA CYS A 102 6.34 -4.50 -10.03
C CYS A 102 6.32 -3.07 -10.57
N GLY A 103 5.97 -2.08 -9.73
CA GLY A 103 5.92 -0.66 -10.12
C GLY A 103 7.21 -0.11 -10.75
N LEU A 104 8.39 -0.50 -10.25
CA LEU A 104 9.69 -0.09 -10.81
C LEU A 104 9.90 -0.57 -12.26
N SER A 105 9.26 -1.68 -12.65
CA SER A 105 9.34 -2.25 -14.00
C SER A 105 8.20 -1.79 -14.92
N LEU A 106 7.24 -1.03 -14.38
CA LEU A 106 6.08 -0.53 -15.13
C LEU A 106 6.37 0.86 -15.74
N THR A 107 5.70 1.15 -16.86
CA THR A 107 5.61 2.52 -17.38
C THR A 107 4.67 3.36 -16.50
N VAL A 108 4.79 4.68 -16.56
CA VAL A 108 3.92 5.59 -15.80
C VAL A 108 2.44 5.33 -16.06
N GLU A 109 2.09 5.00 -17.30
CA GLU A 109 0.73 4.66 -17.72
C GLU A 109 0.24 3.41 -16.97
N GLN A 110 1.05 2.35 -16.96
CA GLN A 110 0.73 1.10 -16.28
C GLN A 110 0.62 1.28 -14.76
N ILE A 111 1.49 2.11 -14.17
CA ILE A 111 1.42 2.44 -12.74
C ILE A 111 0.12 3.20 -12.44
N SER A 112 -0.28 4.14 -13.31
CA SER A 112 -1.50 4.95 -13.10
C SER A 112 -2.81 4.16 -13.25
N GLU A 113 -2.80 3.07 -14.01
CA GLU A 113 -3.96 2.20 -14.23
C GLU A 113 -3.93 0.95 -13.32
N HIS A 114 -2.96 0.84 -12.42
CA HIS A 114 -2.77 -0.35 -11.60
C HIS A 114 -3.90 -0.50 -10.56
N ASN A 115 -4.37 -1.72 -10.30
CA ASN A 115 -5.44 -1.97 -9.33
C ASN A 115 -5.02 -1.66 -7.87
N ASN A 116 -3.74 -1.85 -7.54
CA ASN A 116 -3.18 -1.45 -6.25
C ASN A 116 -3.04 0.08 -6.15
N GLN A 117 -3.76 0.67 -5.20
CA GLN A 117 -3.75 2.11 -4.97
C GLN A 117 -2.39 2.67 -4.51
N VAL A 118 -1.60 1.92 -3.77
CA VAL A 118 -0.25 2.34 -3.37
C VAL A 118 0.64 2.48 -4.60
N ILE A 119 0.52 1.56 -5.57
CA ILE A 119 1.21 1.68 -6.85
C ILE A 119 0.74 2.94 -7.58
N ARG A 120 -0.57 3.20 -7.67
CA ARG A 120 -1.08 4.45 -8.29
C ARG A 120 -0.58 5.71 -7.58
N ALA A 121 -0.53 5.71 -6.26
CA ALA A 121 0.01 6.82 -5.47
C ALA A 121 1.50 7.07 -5.75
N LEU A 122 2.29 6.02 -5.96
CA LEU A 122 3.68 6.14 -6.41
C LEU A 122 3.78 6.77 -7.80
N ALA A 123 2.80 6.53 -8.69
CA ALA A 123 2.75 7.20 -10.00
C ALA A 123 2.77 8.71 -9.85
N ILE A 124 1.99 9.27 -8.92
CA ILE A 124 1.81 10.72 -8.76
C ILE A 124 3.12 11.43 -8.41
N ILE A 125 3.99 10.77 -7.64
CA ILE A 125 5.28 11.32 -7.19
C ILE A 125 6.46 10.90 -8.08
N ASP A 126 6.23 10.06 -9.09
CA ASP A 126 7.24 9.64 -10.06
C ASP A 126 7.66 10.82 -10.94
N ALA A 127 8.97 11.00 -11.17
CA ALA A 127 9.54 12.06 -12.00
C ALA A 127 9.06 12.02 -13.46
N ARG A 128 8.67 10.83 -13.94
CA ARG A 128 8.12 10.62 -15.27
C ARG A 128 6.63 11.04 -15.35
N TYR A 129 5.97 11.26 -14.21
CA TYR A 129 4.60 11.73 -14.13
C TYR A 129 4.53 13.25 -14.39
N VAL A 130 4.40 13.60 -15.66
CA VAL A 130 4.45 14.99 -16.13
C VAL A 130 3.29 15.85 -15.63
N LYS A 131 3.52 17.17 -15.52
CA LYS A 131 2.53 18.18 -15.07
C LYS A 131 1.15 18.07 -15.76
N ARG A 132 1.12 17.71 -17.05
CA ARG A 132 -0.13 17.53 -17.81
C ARG A 132 -0.99 16.38 -17.26
N ARG A 133 -0.39 15.30 -16.79
CA ARG A 133 -1.10 14.16 -16.19
C ARG A 133 -1.64 14.54 -14.81
N LEU A 134 -0.83 15.25 -14.02
CA LEU A 134 -1.27 15.77 -12.72
C LEU A 134 -2.47 16.73 -12.84
N ALA A 135 -2.51 17.54 -13.90
CA ALA A 135 -3.61 18.49 -14.13
C ALA A 135 -4.96 17.83 -14.40
N ILE A 136 -4.97 16.57 -14.82
CA ILE A 136 -6.19 15.78 -15.10
C ILE A 136 -6.39 14.64 -14.10
N PHE A 137 -5.52 14.53 -13.09
CA PHE A 137 -5.63 13.53 -12.05
C PHE A 137 -6.81 13.89 -11.14
N ASP A 138 -7.77 12.98 -11.01
CA ASP A 138 -8.91 13.11 -10.12
C ASP A 138 -8.73 12.17 -8.93
N PRO A 139 -8.37 12.70 -7.73
CA PRO A 139 -8.20 11.87 -6.55
C PRO A 139 -9.51 11.30 -6.00
N SER A 140 -10.68 11.79 -6.46
CA SER A 140 -11.98 11.35 -5.94
C SER A 140 -12.38 9.94 -6.37
N THR A 141 -11.72 9.41 -7.41
CA THR A 141 -11.94 8.04 -7.88
C THR A 141 -11.16 6.99 -7.07
N ASP A 142 -10.20 7.44 -6.24
CA ASP A 142 -9.41 6.55 -5.39
C ASP A 142 -10.10 6.36 -4.02
N PRO A 143 -10.19 5.11 -3.50
CA PRO A 143 -10.67 4.87 -2.14
C PRO A 143 -9.85 5.67 -1.11
N PRO A 144 -10.40 6.07 0.05
CA PRO A 144 -9.57 6.69 1.07
C PRO A 144 -8.45 5.73 1.50
N LEU A 145 -7.19 6.18 1.42
CA LEU A 145 -6.06 5.46 2.00
C LEU A 145 -6.30 5.37 3.51
N TYR A 146 -6.24 4.16 4.07
CA TYR A 146 -6.47 3.98 5.50
C TYR A 146 -5.39 4.73 6.31
N GLY A 147 -5.80 5.86 6.89
CA GLY A 147 -5.01 6.61 7.86
C GLY A 147 -5.20 5.99 9.22
N GLY A 148 -4.28 5.11 9.63
CA GLY A 148 -4.21 4.68 11.02
C GLY A 148 -4.03 5.91 11.91
N THR A 149 -5.06 6.21 12.70
CA THR A 149 -5.03 7.18 13.82
C THR A 149 -3.84 6.89 14.74
#